data_AF-A0A838QKT3-F1
#
_entry.id   AF-A0A838QKT3-F1
#
_cell.length_a   1.000
_cell.length_b   1.000
_cell.length_c   1.000
_cell.angle_alpha   90.00
_cell.angle_beta   90.00
_cell.angle_gamma   90.00
#
_symmetry.space_group_name_H-M   'P 1'
#
loop_
_entity.id
_entity.type
_entity.pdbx_description
1 polymer ?
#
loop_
_entity_poly.entity_id
_entity_poly.type
_entity_poly.pdbx_seq_one_letter_code
_entity_poly.pdbx_strand_id
1 'polypeptide(L)'
;SVEPMPVLVGEQFDTYRYKVSVKGGYHNIAGFLANVGSLNRIVAPVALELKHVPAAEKKKARTRDGESMLDTDFQIQTYIAHVPTPAELQTVEEKN
;
A
#
# COMPACT_ATOMS: atom_id res chain seq x y z
N SER A 1 4.10 -3.69 10.62
CA SER A 1 4.78 -4.69 9.77
C SER A 1 4.49 -4.39 8.31
N VAL A 2 5.30 -4.93 7.41
CA VAL A 2 5.07 -4.88 5.96
C VAL A 2 5.30 -6.30 5.43
N GLU A 3 4.32 -6.85 4.75
CA GLU A 3 4.34 -8.23 4.24
C GLU A 3 3.96 -8.24 2.76
N PRO A 4 4.84 -8.76 1.88
CA PRO A 4 4.51 -8.90 0.46
C PRO A 4 3.44 -9.98 0.27
N MET A 5 2.50 -9.72 -0.64
CA MET A 5 1.48 -10.68 -1.05
C MET A 5 1.82 -11.27 -2.43
N PRO A 6 1.24 -12.43 -2.79
CA PRO A 6 1.39 -12.98 -4.13
C PRO A 6 0.98 -11.96 -5.21
N VAL A 7 1.86 -11.84 -6.21
CA VAL A 7 1.65 -11.00 -7.39
C VAL A 7 0.45 -11.53 -8.16
N LEU A 8 -0.42 -10.62 -8.58
CA LEU A 8 -1.53 -10.96 -9.47
C LEU A 8 -1.12 -10.65 -10.89
N VAL A 9 -0.96 -11.69 -11.69
CA VAL A 9 -0.62 -11.55 -13.11
C VAL A 9 -1.86 -11.11 -13.88
N GLY A 10 -1.78 -9.96 -14.54
CA GLY A 10 -2.83 -9.47 -15.42
C GLY A 10 -2.47 -9.67 -16.89
N GLU A 11 -3.35 -9.25 -17.79
CA GLU A 11 -3.07 -9.33 -19.24
C GLU A 11 -2.08 -8.24 -19.68
N GLN A 12 -2.35 -6.99 -19.27
CA GLN A 12 -1.57 -5.82 -19.67
C GLN A 12 -0.57 -5.38 -18.60
N PHE A 13 -0.81 -5.72 -17.34
CA PHE A 13 0.03 -5.32 -16.22
C PHE A 13 -0.10 -6.30 -15.05
N ASP A 14 0.97 -6.41 -14.29
CA ASP A 14 1.01 -7.14 -13.03
C ASP A 14 0.66 -6.23 -11.86
N THR A 15 -0.07 -6.77 -10.88
CA THR A 15 -0.40 -6.07 -9.64
C THR A 15 0.42 -6.63 -8.48
N TYR A 16 1.24 -5.76 -7.88
CA TYR A 16 2.04 -6.05 -6.70
C TYR A 16 1.32 -5.48 -5.48
N ARG A 17 1.18 -6.30 -4.43
CA ARG A 17 0.42 -5.94 -3.23
C ARG A 17 1.25 -6.19 -1.98
N TYR A 18 1.11 -5.28 -1.02
CA TYR A 18 1.78 -5.35 0.27
C TYR A 18 0.75 -5.12 1.37
N LYS A 19 0.66 -6.04 2.33
CA LYS A 19 -0.10 -5.82 3.55
C LYS A 19 0.74 -5.01 4.52
N VAL A 20 0.17 -3.93 5.05
CA VAL A 20 0.85 -3.01 5.95
C VAL A 20 0.02 -2.83 7.21
N SER A 21 0.67 -3.01 8.36
CA SER A 21 0.06 -2.79 9.68
C SER A 21 0.87 -1.75 10.44
N VAL A 22 0.24 -0.63 10.82
CA VAL A 22 0.88 0.50 11.49
C VAL A 22 0.08 0.88 12.73
N LYS A 23 0.78 1.07 13.85
CA LYS A 23 0.20 1.62 15.07
C LYS A 23 0.62 3.06 15.23
N GLY A 24 -0.33 3.95 15.48
CA GLY A 24 -0.02 5.37 15.66
C GLY A 24 -1.23 6.23 16.02
N GLY A 25 -0.95 7.50 16.24
CA GLY A 25 -1.99 8.52 16.39
C GLY A 25 -2.73 8.75 15.06
N TYR A 26 -4.01 9.12 15.14
CA TYR A 26 -4.84 9.43 13.96
C TYR A 26 -4.14 10.39 12.99
N HIS A 27 -3.58 11.49 13.49
CA HIS A 27 -2.90 12.48 12.66
C HIS A 27 -1.65 11.92 11.97
N ASN A 28 -0.87 11.10 12.67
CA ASN A 28 0.34 10.48 12.10
C ASN A 28 -0.03 9.47 11.00
N ILE A 29 -1.09 8.70 11.19
CA ILE A 29 -1.59 7.75 10.17
C ILE A 29 -2.12 8.51 8.95
N ALA A 30 -2.85 9.62 9.16
CA ALA A 30 -3.31 10.47 8.07
C ALA A 30 -2.14 11.05 7.26
N GLY A 31 -1.11 11.58 7.94
CA GLY A 31 0.10 12.06 7.28
C GLY A 31 0.85 10.97 6.52
N PHE A 32 0.93 9.76 7.10
CA PHE A 32 1.52 8.61 6.42
C PHE A 32 0.76 8.25 5.12
N LEU A 33 -0.58 8.15 5.17
CA LEU A 33 -1.40 7.84 3.99
C LEU A 33 -1.29 8.94 2.93
N ALA A 34 -1.27 10.21 3.34
CA ALA A 34 -1.07 11.34 2.44
C ALA A 34 0.29 11.25 1.73
N ASN A 35 1.37 10.94 2.46
CA ASN A 35 2.70 10.78 1.88
C ASN A 35 2.78 9.61 0.89
N VAL A 36 2.10 8.49 1.18
CA VAL A 36 2.00 7.35 0.25
C VAL A 36 1.22 7.73 -1.00
N GLY A 37 0.09 8.44 -0.84
CA GLY A 37 -0.74 8.91 -1.94
C GLY A 37 -0.09 10.01 -2.80
N SER A 38 0.91 10.72 -2.26
CA SER A 38 1.63 11.79 -2.97
C SER A 38 2.92 11.32 -3.67
N LEU A 39 3.23 10.03 -3.64
CA LEU A 39 4.41 9.51 -4.34
C LEU A 39 4.27 9.74 -5.86
N ASN A 40 5.38 10.05 -6.53
CA ASN A 40 5.41 10.22 -7.99
C ASN A 40 5.42 8.86 -8.72
N ARG A 41 4.52 7.97 -8.33
CA ARG A 41 4.33 6.61 -8.85
C ARG A 41 2.86 6.22 -8.70
N ILE A 42 2.37 5.34 -9.57
CA ILE A 42 1.06 4.71 -9.41
C ILE A 42 1.08 3.79 -8.18
N VAL A 43 0.49 4.29 -7.09
CA VAL A 43 0.34 3.58 -5.82
C VAL A 43 -1.07 3.81 -5.30
N ALA A 44 -1.78 2.74 -4.96
CA ALA A 44 -3.14 2.79 -4.43
C ALA A 44 -3.19 2.16 -3.03
N PRO A 45 -3.45 2.94 -1.97
CA PRO A 45 -3.81 2.38 -0.67
C PRO A 45 -5.26 1.89 -0.72
N VAL A 46 -5.48 0.62 -0.39
CA VAL A 46 -6.80 -0.02 -0.43
C VAL A 46 -7.09 -0.79 0.85
N ALA A 47 -8.37 -1.11 1.06
CA ALA A 47 -8.84 -1.92 2.19
C ALA A 47 -8.34 -1.41 3.56
N LEU A 48 -8.50 -0.10 3.79
CA LEU A 48 -8.12 0.53 5.06
C LEU A 48 -9.07 0.10 6.18
N GLU A 49 -8.50 -0.42 7.26
CA GLU A 49 -9.18 -0.77 8.50
C GLU A 49 -8.52 -0.01 9.67
N LEU A 50 -9.34 0.67 10.47
CA LEU A 50 -8.89 1.42 11.64
C LEU A 50 -9.50 0.82 12.90
N LYS A 51 -8.66 0.29 13.79
CA LYS A 51 -9.07 -0.29 15.07
C LYS A 51 -8.58 0.61 16.20
N HIS A 52 -9.49 0.95 17.11
CA HIS A 52 -9.09 1.70 18.30
C HIS A 52 -8.40 0.76 19.30
N VAL A 53 -7.21 1.15 19.78
CA VAL A 53 -6.48 0.38 20.78
C VAL A 53 -7.09 0.64 22.16
N PRO A 54 -7.51 -0.40 22.92
CA PRO A 54 -8.12 -0.24 24.25
C PRO A 54 -7.21 0.48 25.24
N ALA A 55 -7.81 1.23 26.18
CA ALA A 55 -7.07 2.04 27.17
C ALA A 55 -6.11 1.22 28.07
N ALA A 56 -6.43 -0.07 28.31
CA ALA A 56 -5.56 -0.97 29.07
C ALA A 56 -4.21 -1.20 28.39
N GLU A 57 -4.17 -1.22 27.05
CA GLU A 57 -2.94 -1.37 26.26
C GLU A 57 -2.23 -0.03 26.03
N LYS A 58 -2.98 1.08 25.97
CA LYS A 58 -2.41 2.45 25.87
C LYS A 58 -1.48 2.79 27.04
N LYS A 59 -1.80 2.35 28.26
CA LYS A 59 -0.97 2.57 29.46
C LYS A 59 0.45 1.99 29.34
N LYS A 60 0.64 0.93 28.55
CA LYS A 60 1.96 0.35 28.28
C LYS A 60 2.76 1.15 27.23
N ALA A 61 2.07 1.86 26.35
CA ALA A 61 2.66 2.59 25.23
C ALA A 61 3.08 4.04 25.56
N ARG A 62 2.90 4.51 26.81
CA ARG A 62 3.23 5.89 27.25
C ARG A 62 2.69 6.98 26.31
N THR A 63 1.50 6.76 25.75
CA THR A 63 0.83 7.76 24.91
C THR A 63 0.39 8.95 25.74
N ARG A 64 0.43 10.16 25.18
CA ARG A 64 -0.07 11.36 25.87
C ARG A 64 -1.57 11.22 26.16
N ASP A 65 -2.00 11.79 27.28
CA ASP A 65 -3.42 11.84 27.63
C ASP A 65 -4.20 12.59 26.54
N GLY A 66 -5.27 11.97 26.04
CA GLY A 66 -6.09 12.50 24.94
C GLY A 66 -5.70 12.02 23.54
N GLU A 67 -4.57 11.32 23.35
CA GLU A 67 -4.24 10.75 22.03
C GLU A 67 -4.99 9.44 21.75
N SER A 68 -5.66 9.40 20.59
CA SER A 68 -6.24 8.17 20.05
C SER A 68 -5.13 7.35 19.41
N MET A 69 -4.76 6.23 20.03
CA MET A 69 -3.91 5.22 19.44
C MET A 69 -4.76 4.29 18.58
N LEU A 70 -4.40 4.19 17.30
CA LEU A 70 -5.05 3.31 16.34
C LEU A 70 -4.09 2.20 15.92
N ASP A 71 -4.66 1.02 15.75
CA ASP A 71 -4.05 -0.09 15.02
C ASP A 71 -4.67 -0.08 13.62
N THR A 72 -3.84 0.09 12.61
CA THR A 72 -4.27 0.34 11.25
C THR A 72 -3.73 -0.72 10.32
N ASP A 73 -4.62 -1.39 9.62
CA ASP A 73 -4.30 -2.38 8.60
C ASP A 73 -4.76 -1.86 7.24
N PHE A 74 -3.91 -1.94 6.22
CA PHE A 74 -4.28 -1.62 4.84
C PHE A 74 -3.38 -2.36 3.86
N GLN A 75 -3.73 -2.30 2.58
CA GLN A 75 -2.90 -2.84 1.51
C GLN A 75 -2.40 -1.71 0.62
N ILE A 76 -1.14 -1.79 0.20
CA ILE A 76 -0.57 -0.94 -0.84
C ILE A 76 -0.53 -1.75 -2.12
N GLN A 77 -1.11 -1.21 -3.20
CA GLN A 77 -1.05 -1.78 -4.54
C GLN A 77 -0.23 -0.91 -5.48
N THR A 78 0.55 -1.55 -6.34
CA THR A 78 1.24 -0.88 -7.46
C THR A 78 1.20 -1.77 -8.69
N TYR A 79 1.36 -1.17 -9.86
CA TYR A 79 1.10 -1.82 -11.15
C TYR A 79 2.33 -1.69 -12.04
N ILE A 80 2.69 -2.77 -12.73
CA ILE A 80 3.81 -2.82 -13.67
C ILE A 80 3.28 -3.28 -15.02
N ALA A 81 3.36 -2.41 -16.03
CA ALA A 81 2.94 -2.75 -17.38
C ALA A 81 3.87 -3.78 -18.04
N HIS A 82 3.28 -4.69 -18.80
CA HIS A 82 4.01 -5.56 -19.71
C HIS A 82 4.50 -4.72 -20.88
N VAL A 83 5.80 -4.43 -20.91
CA VAL A 83 6.42 -3.78 -22.05
C VAL A 83 6.79 -4.86 -23.06
N PRO A 84 6.27 -4.80 -24.30
CA PRO A 84 6.68 -5.72 -25.35
C PRO A 84 8.18 -5.53 -25.60
N THR A 85 8.88 -6.64 -25.76
CA THR A 85 10.31 -6.61 -26.06
C THR A 85 10.54 -6.04 -27.47
N PRO A 86 11.70 -5.40 -27.75
CA PRO A 86 12.01 -4.91 -29.09
C PRO A 86 11.92 -5.99 -30.19
N ALA A 87 12.16 -7.26 -29.85
CA ALA A 87 12.01 -8.38 -30.76
C ALA A 87 10.54 -8.65 -31.13
N GLU A 88 9.61 -8.51 -30.18
CA GLU A 88 8.17 -8.68 -30.43
C GLU A 88 7.59 -7.53 -31.26
N LEU A 89 8.16 -6.32 -31.14
CA LEU A 89 7.76 -5.17 -31.95
C LEU A 89 8.15 -5.35 -33.44
N GLN A 90 9.31 -5.96 -33.73
CA GLN A 90 9.77 -6.22 -35.10
C GLN A 90 8.87 -7.21 -35.84
N THR A 91 8.36 -8.25 -35.17
CA THR A 91 7.46 -9.25 -35.76
C THR A 91 6.09 -8.69 -36.12
N VAL A 92 5.69 -7.57 -35.50
CA VAL A 92 4.41 -6.88 -35.79
C VAL A 92 4.55 -5.96 -37.01
N GLU A 93 5.72 -5.36 -37.22
CA GLU A 93 6.00 -4.54 -38.42
C GLU A 93 6.13 -5.39 -39.68
N GLU A 94 6.69 -6.60 -39.59
CA GLU A 94 6.90 -7.47 -40.76
C GLU A 94 5.60 -8.11 -41.30
N LYS A 95 4.49 -7.97 -40.57
CA LYS A 95 3.16 -8.51 -40.93
C LYS A 95 2.16 -7.47 -41.44
N ASN A 96 2.55 -6.20 -41.56
CA ASN A 96 1.74 -5.12 -42.14
C ASN A 96 2.30 -4.65 -43.48
#